data_AF-A0A2M8FFH5-F1
#
_entry.id   AF-A0A2M8FFH5-F1
#
_cell.length_a   1.000
_cell.length_b   1.000
_cell.length_c   1.000
_cell.angle_alpha   90.00
_cell.angle_beta   90.00
_cell.angle_gamma   90.00
#
_symmetry.space_group_name_H-M   'P 1'
#
loop_
_entity.id
_entity.type
_entity.pdbx_description
1 polymer ?
#
loop_
_entity_poly.entity_id
_entity_poly.type
_entity_poly.pdbx_seq_one_letter_code
_entity_poly.pdbx_strand_id
1 'polypeptide(L)'
;TEETRTVIVEEAFDDTATLVVTGIDAVRTFAIADNTFENGWAWTFHVTVPTSETDFAMKFDDFISGANTLLAATNIRYYTAQSSLHSAAETAVTIIGANTYPTSIILDDDLSANTAGRQIDVVVETRVPSGTPGGSYGTSYGVASGI
;
A
#
# COMPACT_ATOMS: atom_id res chain seq x y z
N THR A 1 -39.44 -32.37 -28.18
CA THR A 1 -38.58 -32.19 -27.01
C THR A 1 -37.81 -30.91 -27.24
N GLU A 2 -38.15 -29.84 -26.52
CA GLU A 2 -37.34 -28.60 -26.56
C GLU A 2 -36.05 -28.87 -25.81
N GLU A 3 -34.92 -28.74 -26.49
CA GLU A 3 -33.60 -28.79 -25.87
C GLU A 3 -33.35 -27.44 -25.19
N THR A 4 -33.21 -27.45 -23.86
CA THR A 4 -32.75 -26.29 -23.10
C THR A 4 -31.27 -26.07 -23.43
N ARG A 5 -30.98 -25.11 -24.31
CA ARG A 5 -29.62 -24.65 -24.58
C ARG A 5 -29.15 -23.80 -23.40
N THR A 6 -28.32 -24.37 -22.54
CA THR A 6 -27.60 -23.61 -21.52
C THR A 6 -26.65 -22.63 -22.21
N VAL A 7 -26.91 -21.33 -22.07
CA VAL A 7 -25.96 -20.28 -22.44
C VAL A 7 -25.03 -20.12 -21.25
N ILE A 8 -23.76 -20.50 -21.42
CA ILE A 8 -22.71 -20.12 -20.47
C ILE A 8 -22.34 -18.69 -20.85
N VAL A 9 -22.75 -17.73 -20.03
CA VAL A 9 -22.20 -16.37 -20.07
C VAL A 9 -20.90 -16.45 -19.29
N GLU A 10 -19.78 -16.53 -19.99
CA GLU A 10 -18.49 -16.23 -19.38
C GLU A 10 -18.48 -14.71 -19.19
N GLU A 11 -18.59 -14.25 -17.94
CA GLU A 11 -18.34 -12.84 -17.60
C GLU A 11 -16.96 -12.50 -18.17
N ALA A 12 -16.92 -11.57 -19.12
CA ALA A 12 -15.66 -11.11 -19.69
C ALA A 12 -14.86 -10.48 -18.55
N PHE A 13 -13.69 -11.04 -18.28
CA PHE A 13 -12.76 -10.50 -17.31
C PHE A 13 -12.42 -9.04 -17.71
N ASP A 14 -12.91 -8.06 -16.95
CA ASP A 14 -12.64 -6.63 -17.23
C ASP A 14 -11.23 -6.27 -16.76
N ASP A 15 -10.26 -6.43 -17.67
CA ASP A 15 -8.85 -6.07 -17.48
C ASP A 15 -8.54 -4.64 -17.92
N THR A 16 -9.54 -3.74 -17.98
CA THR A 16 -9.31 -2.33 -18.35
C THR A 16 -8.78 -1.48 -17.20
N ALA A 17 -8.72 -2.04 -15.99
CA ALA A 17 -8.22 -1.33 -14.82
C ALA A 17 -6.73 -0.97 -14.97
N THR A 18 -6.38 0.22 -14.51
CA THR A 18 -5.00 0.71 -14.45
C THR A 18 -4.59 0.84 -12.99
N LEU A 19 -3.29 0.66 -12.70
CA LEU A 19 -2.79 0.88 -11.35
C LEU A 19 -3.04 2.32 -10.91
N VAL A 20 -3.80 2.51 -9.85
CA VAL A 20 -4.13 3.84 -9.33
C VAL A 20 -4.37 3.82 -7.83
N VAL A 21 -3.89 4.86 -7.15
CA VAL A 21 -4.31 5.17 -5.77
C VAL A 21 -5.59 5.99 -5.85
N THR A 22 -6.69 5.42 -5.38
CA THR A 22 -8.03 6.03 -5.46
C THR A 22 -8.38 6.88 -4.25
N GLY A 23 -7.67 6.69 -3.12
CA GLY A 23 -7.84 7.46 -1.90
C GLY A 23 -6.76 7.21 -0.87
N ILE A 24 -6.65 8.12 0.11
CA ILE A 24 -5.75 7.99 1.26
C ILE A 24 -6.48 8.49 2.50
N ASP A 25 -6.67 7.59 3.47
CA ASP A 25 -7.22 7.91 4.78
C ASP A 25 -6.09 8.11 5.79
N ALA A 26 -6.16 9.20 6.54
CA ALA A 26 -5.24 9.46 7.63
C ALA A 26 -5.72 8.77 8.91
N VAL A 27 -4.99 7.76 9.36
CA VAL A 27 -5.32 6.98 10.57
C VAL A 27 -4.73 7.63 11.81
N ARG A 28 -3.47 8.07 11.73
CA ARG A 28 -2.75 8.75 12.82
C ARG A 28 -1.82 9.82 12.25
N THR A 29 -2.11 11.08 12.60
CA THR A 29 -1.41 12.26 12.07
C THR A 29 -0.51 12.95 13.09
N PHE A 30 -0.51 12.48 14.34
CA PHE A 30 0.39 12.92 15.41
C PHE A 30 1.29 11.76 15.82
N ALA A 31 2.53 12.06 16.19
CA ALA A 31 3.50 11.06 16.58
C ALA A 31 4.31 11.49 17.81
N ILE A 32 4.83 10.50 18.52
CA ILE A 32 5.86 10.65 19.56
C ILE A 32 7.18 10.20 18.93
N ALA A 33 8.22 11.01 19.10
CA ALA A 33 9.57 10.68 18.68
C ALA A 33 10.21 9.65 19.64
N ASP A 34 9.74 8.40 19.60
CA ASP A 34 10.19 7.31 20.47
C ASP A 34 10.68 6.06 19.71
N ASN A 35 10.84 6.19 18.38
CA ASN A 35 11.30 5.12 17.50
C ASN A 35 10.36 3.91 17.41
N THR A 36 9.07 4.08 17.73
CA THR A 36 8.04 3.04 17.57
C THR A 36 7.07 3.36 16.43
N PHE A 37 6.57 2.33 15.75
CA PHE A 37 5.50 2.50 14.75
C PHE A 37 4.15 2.78 15.42
N GLU A 38 3.92 2.20 16.61
CA GLU A 38 2.70 2.37 17.40
C GLU A 38 2.46 3.83 17.80
N ASN A 39 3.52 4.59 18.08
CA ASN A 39 3.41 6.02 18.37
C ASN A 39 3.82 6.89 17.16
N GLY A 40 3.89 6.30 15.97
CA GLY A 40 4.27 6.95 14.72
C GLY A 40 3.10 7.55 13.94
N TRP A 41 3.27 7.83 12.66
CA TRP A 41 2.17 8.17 11.75
C TRP A 41 1.62 6.93 11.06
N ALA A 42 0.36 6.97 10.66
CA ALA A 42 -0.29 5.87 9.94
C ALA A 42 -1.33 6.38 8.93
N TRP A 43 -1.38 5.71 7.79
CA TRP A 43 -2.34 5.95 6.71
C TRP A 43 -2.83 4.64 6.10
N THR A 44 -4.04 4.67 5.53
CA THR A 44 -4.55 3.61 4.68
C THR A 44 -4.65 4.15 3.26
N PHE A 45 -3.98 3.49 2.32
CA PHE A 45 -4.05 3.80 0.89
C PHE A 45 -5.05 2.84 0.24
N HIS A 46 -6.02 3.38 -0.48
CA HIS A 46 -6.93 2.61 -1.31
C HIS A 46 -6.35 2.53 -2.71
N VAL A 47 -6.14 1.31 -3.20
CA VAL A 47 -5.45 1.08 -4.47
C VAL A 47 -6.25 0.12 -5.34
N THR A 48 -6.40 0.47 -6.60
CA THR A 48 -6.84 -0.44 -7.65
C THR A 48 -5.59 -0.96 -8.38
N VAL A 49 -5.41 -2.28 -8.40
CA VAL A 49 -4.34 -2.98 -9.14
C VAL A 49 -4.97 -3.65 -10.37
N PRO A 50 -4.36 -3.60 -11.57
CA PRO A 50 -4.85 -4.36 -12.72
C PRO A 50 -4.98 -5.83 -12.35
N THR A 51 -6.06 -6.49 -12.77
CA THR A 51 -6.35 -7.81 -12.21
C THR A 51 -5.46 -8.92 -12.76
N SER A 52 -4.89 -8.70 -13.94
CA SER A 52 -3.83 -9.54 -14.51
C SER A 52 -2.52 -9.49 -13.70
N GLU A 53 -2.35 -8.47 -12.84
CA GLU A 53 -1.19 -8.31 -11.96
C GLU A 53 -1.54 -8.81 -10.55
N THR A 54 -0.61 -9.57 -9.96
CA THR A 54 -0.80 -10.25 -8.66
C THR A 54 0.22 -9.78 -7.63
N ASP A 55 0.95 -8.73 -7.94
CA ASP A 55 1.98 -8.15 -7.10
C ASP A 55 1.77 -6.65 -6.95
N PHE A 56 2.21 -6.11 -5.82
CA PHE A 56 2.14 -4.68 -5.54
C PHE A 56 3.34 -4.24 -4.70
N ALA A 57 3.90 -3.09 -5.00
CA ALA A 57 5.00 -2.51 -4.26
C ALA A 57 4.84 -1.01 -4.06
N MET A 58 5.37 -0.50 -2.95
CA MET A 58 5.47 0.94 -2.67
C MET A 58 6.92 1.37 -2.47
N LYS A 59 7.18 2.63 -2.81
CA LYS A 59 8.41 3.36 -2.48
C LYS A 59 8.07 4.73 -1.93
N PHE A 60 8.98 5.28 -1.15
CA PHE A 60 8.83 6.59 -0.51
C PHE A 60 10.14 7.37 -0.57
N ASP A 61 10.06 8.67 -0.75
CA ASP A 61 11.18 9.58 -0.49
C ASP A 61 11.35 9.81 1.02
N ASP A 62 12.48 10.39 1.40
CA ASP A 62 12.66 10.87 2.77
C ASP A 62 11.60 11.94 3.12
N PHE A 63 11.20 11.95 4.38
CA PHE A 63 10.29 12.96 4.92
C PHE A 63 11.05 14.27 5.18
N ILE A 64 10.55 15.39 4.66
CA ILE A 64 11.17 16.71 4.77
C ILE A 64 10.30 17.66 5.58
N SER A 65 10.92 18.38 6.52
CA SER A 65 10.33 19.52 7.25
C SER A 65 11.32 20.68 7.35
N GLY A 66 11.24 21.61 6.40
CA GLY A 66 12.25 22.67 6.28
C GLY A 66 13.64 22.09 6.02
N ALA A 67 14.57 22.30 6.96
CA ALA A 67 15.93 21.73 6.90
C ALA A 67 16.05 20.34 7.56
N ASN A 68 14.98 19.85 8.20
CA ASN A 68 14.99 18.55 8.88
C ASN A 68 14.62 17.44 7.91
N THR A 69 15.27 16.28 8.06
CA THR A 69 15.01 15.07 7.27
C THR A 69 14.75 13.90 8.21
N LEU A 70 13.68 13.15 7.97
CA LEU A 70 13.45 11.82 8.53
C LEU A 70 13.61 10.81 7.40
N LEU A 71 14.61 9.93 7.54
CA LEU A 71 14.93 8.95 6.50
C LEU A 71 13.78 7.97 6.29
N ALA A 72 13.42 7.67 5.06
CA ALA A 72 12.45 6.63 4.72
C ALA A 72 12.96 5.24 5.13
N ALA A 73 14.27 5.02 4.93
CA ALA A 73 14.94 3.76 5.24
C ALA A 73 14.69 3.35 6.70
N THR A 74 14.14 2.14 6.86
CA THR A 74 13.76 1.48 8.12
C THR A 74 12.68 2.16 8.95
N ASN A 75 12.26 3.38 8.59
CA ASN A 75 11.26 4.12 9.35
C ASN A 75 9.87 4.02 8.76
N ILE A 76 9.72 3.50 7.54
CA ILE A 76 8.42 3.25 6.90
C ILE A 76 8.27 1.75 6.70
N ARG A 77 7.08 1.24 7.00
CA ARG A 77 6.65 -0.12 6.62
C ARG A 77 5.26 -0.08 6.02
N TYR A 78 4.95 -1.07 5.17
CA TYR A 78 3.61 -1.22 4.61
C TYR A 78 3.21 -2.69 4.48
N TYR A 79 1.90 -2.93 4.56
CA TYR A 79 1.29 -4.26 4.51
C TYR A 79 -0.17 -4.13 4.06
N THR A 80 -0.78 -5.23 3.65
CA THR A 80 -2.19 -5.26 3.21
C THR A 80 -2.83 -6.58 3.57
N ALA A 81 -4.07 -6.53 4.08
CA ALA A 81 -4.82 -7.74 4.40
C ALA A 81 -5.10 -8.61 3.16
N GLN A 82 -4.97 -8.05 1.94
CA GLN A 82 -5.14 -8.75 0.67
C GLN A 82 -3.89 -9.58 0.26
N SER A 83 -2.96 -9.79 1.18
CA SER A 83 -1.81 -10.67 1.02
C SER A 83 -1.66 -11.60 2.22
N SER A 84 -1.72 -12.90 2.00
CA SER A 84 -1.46 -13.88 3.06
C SER A 84 -0.05 -13.75 3.68
N LEU A 85 0.95 -13.31 2.90
CA LEU A 85 2.35 -13.21 3.33
C LEU A 85 2.69 -11.88 4.01
N HIS A 86 1.98 -10.80 3.71
CA HIS A 86 2.24 -9.45 4.23
C HIS A 86 0.94 -8.82 4.74
N SER A 87 0.18 -9.57 5.55
CA SER A 87 -1.14 -9.18 6.06
C SER A 87 -1.12 -8.32 7.32
N ALA A 88 0.02 -8.20 8.01
CA ALA A 88 0.10 -7.58 9.31
C ALA A 88 1.42 -6.84 9.54
N ALA A 89 1.47 -6.06 10.61
CA ALA A 89 2.63 -5.28 11.04
C ALA A 89 3.92 -6.11 11.20
N GLU A 90 3.79 -7.36 11.65
CA GLU A 90 4.88 -8.31 11.89
C GLU A 90 5.46 -8.89 10.60
N THR A 91 4.66 -8.92 9.55
CA THR A 91 5.02 -9.41 8.22
C THR A 91 5.13 -8.29 7.20
N ALA A 92 5.16 -7.03 7.66
CA ALA A 92 5.18 -5.87 6.80
C ALA A 92 6.49 -5.75 6.01
N VAL A 93 6.36 -5.22 4.81
CA VAL A 93 7.51 -4.82 4.00
C VAL A 93 8.09 -3.54 4.56
N THR A 94 9.37 -3.56 4.93
CA THR A 94 10.09 -2.38 5.43
C THR A 94 10.83 -1.70 4.29
N ILE A 95 10.70 -0.37 4.19
CA ILE A 95 11.45 0.43 3.21
C ILE A 95 12.94 0.40 3.57
N ILE A 96 13.80 0.08 2.60
CA ILE A 96 15.26 -0.05 2.83
C ILE A 96 16.06 1.17 2.40
N GLY A 97 15.44 2.10 1.66
CA GLY A 97 16.07 3.29 1.10
C GLY A 97 15.03 4.23 0.50
N ALA A 98 15.37 5.53 0.41
CA ALA A 98 14.55 6.49 -0.29
C ALA A 98 14.37 6.10 -1.77
N ASN A 99 13.20 6.39 -2.34
CA ASN A 99 12.84 6.17 -3.74
C ASN A 99 13.12 4.75 -4.26
N THR A 100 13.05 3.74 -3.40
CA THR A 100 13.37 2.34 -3.72
C THR A 100 12.20 1.43 -3.38
N TYR A 101 11.82 0.54 -4.31
CA TYR A 101 10.90 -0.56 -4.05
C TYR A 101 11.68 -1.72 -3.39
N PRO A 102 11.46 -2.02 -2.10
CA PRO A 102 12.26 -3.03 -1.41
C PRO A 102 11.92 -4.48 -1.82
N THR A 103 10.63 -4.76 -2.06
CA THR A 103 10.05 -6.07 -2.33
C THR A 103 8.60 -5.88 -2.77
N SER A 104 8.10 -6.76 -3.64
CA SER A 104 6.68 -6.82 -3.99
C SER A 104 5.90 -7.70 -3.01
N ILE A 105 4.70 -7.27 -2.66
CA ILE A 105 3.70 -8.04 -1.93
C ILE A 105 2.91 -8.86 -2.95
N ILE A 106 2.76 -10.17 -2.72
CA ILE A 106 1.87 -11.03 -3.51
C ILE A 106 0.44 -10.88 -3.01
N LEU A 107 -0.48 -10.52 -3.90
CA LEU A 107 -1.89 -10.33 -3.64
C LEU A 107 -2.67 -11.60 -3.96
N ASP A 108 -3.48 -12.06 -3.01
CA ASP A 108 -4.28 -13.28 -3.13
C ASP A 108 -5.76 -13.08 -2.76
N ASP A 109 -6.17 -11.83 -2.50
CA ASP A 109 -7.55 -11.45 -2.22
C ASP A 109 -7.96 -10.17 -2.97
N ASP A 110 -9.24 -9.83 -2.96
CA ASP A 110 -9.83 -8.65 -3.59
C ASP A 110 -11.00 -8.14 -2.75
N LEU A 111 -10.95 -6.86 -2.35
CA LEU A 111 -12.02 -6.24 -1.58
C LEU A 111 -13.32 -6.06 -2.38
N SER A 112 -13.27 -6.07 -3.71
CA SER A 112 -14.47 -5.90 -4.54
C SER A 112 -14.36 -6.62 -5.89
N ALA A 113 -14.76 -7.90 -5.91
CA ALA A 113 -14.76 -8.74 -7.11
C ALA A 113 -15.64 -8.25 -8.28
N ASN A 114 -16.52 -7.25 -8.05
CA ASN A 114 -17.37 -6.66 -9.10
C ASN A 114 -16.85 -5.30 -9.60
N THR A 115 -15.72 -4.83 -9.07
CA THR A 115 -15.05 -3.63 -9.55
C THR A 115 -13.95 -4.06 -10.50
N ALA A 116 -13.77 -3.36 -11.62
CA ALA A 116 -12.63 -3.62 -12.50
C ALA A 116 -11.31 -3.37 -11.74
N GLY A 117 -10.39 -4.33 -11.82
CA GLY A 117 -9.15 -4.32 -11.03
C GLY A 117 -9.35 -4.91 -9.64
N ARG A 118 -8.26 -5.40 -9.07
CA ARG A 118 -8.19 -5.86 -7.68
C ARG A 118 -8.16 -4.65 -6.75
N GLN A 119 -9.09 -4.58 -5.82
CA GLN A 119 -9.17 -3.52 -4.82
C GLN A 119 -8.45 -3.95 -3.54
N ILE A 120 -7.48 -3.15 -3.10
CA ILE A 120 -6.71 -3.41 -1.90
C ILE A 120 -6.64 -2.19 -0.99
N ASP A 121 -6.54 -2.45 0.31
CA ASP A 121 -6.24 -1.45 1.32
C ASP A 121 -4.83 -1.71 1.87
N VAL A 122 -3.94 -0.72 1.69
CA VAL A 122 -2.55 -0.79 2.12
C VAL A 122 -2.34 0.08 3.33
N VAL A 123 -2.00 -0.56 4.46
CA VAL A 123 -1.62 0.15 5.67
C VAL A 123 -0.16 0.57 5.54
N VAL A 124 0.10 1.87 5.72
CA VAL A 124 1.44 2.46 5.73
C VAL A 124 1.67 3.07 7.09
N GLU A 125 2.75 2.66 7.76
CA GLU A 125 3.13 3.18 9.07
C GLU A 125 4.53 3.76 9.03
N THR A 126 4.71 4.88 9.70
CA THR A 126 6.00 5.56 9.83
C THR A 126 6.34 5.73 11.29
N ARG A 127 7.44 5.12 11.77
CA ARG A 127 7.98 5.44 13.10
C ARG A 127 8.74 6.75 13.06
N VAL A 128 8.70 7.50 14.16
CA VAL A 128 9.44 8.76 14.30
C VAL A 128 10.63 8.53 15.25
N PRO A 129 11.89 8.57 14.75
CA PRO A 129 13.06 8.37 15.58
C PRO A 129 13.16 9.36 16.75
N SER A 130 13.71 8.93 17.88
CA SER A 130 13.97 9.84 18.99
C SER A 130 14.92 10.97 18.61
N GLY A 131 14.57 12.18 19.04
CA GLY A 131 15.30 13.40 18.69
C GLY A 131 14.86 14.03 17.37
N THR A 132 13.93 13.43 16.62
CA THR A 132 13.32 14.12 15.47
C THR A 132 12.61 15.40 15.94
N PRO A 133 12.97 16.58 15.41
CA PRO A 133 12.30 17.83 15.75
C PRO A 133 10.83 17.81 15.39
N GLY A 134 9.99 18.38 16.25
CA GLY A 134 8.56 18.55 15.97
C GLY A 134 8.33 19.48 14.77
N GLY A 135 7.35 19.13 13.93
CA GLY A 135 7.00 19.90 12.74
C GLY A 135 6.10 19.10 11.80
N SER A 136 5.69 19.74 10.70
CA SER A 136 4.97 19.07 9.62
C SER A 136 5.98 18.54 8.61
N TYR A 137 6.00 17.22 8.43
CA TYR A 137 6.85 16.55 7.46
C TYR A 137 6.02 16.12 6.24
N GLY A 138 6.57 16.30 5.05
CA GLY A 138 5.99 15.82 3.80
C GLY A 138 6.94 14.85 3.08
N THR A 139 6.38 13.91 2.34
CA THR A 139 7.12 12.99 1.47
C THR A 139 6.35 12.79 0.17
N SER A 140 7.01 12.21 -0.83
CA SER A 140 6.36 11.67 -2.03
C SER A 140 6.41 10.13 -1.99
N TYR A 141 5.43 9.50 -2.63
CA TYR A 141 5.35 8.05 -2.76
C TYR A 141 5.20 7.63 -4.21
N GLY A 142 5.49 6.36 -4.49
CA GLY A 142 5.18 5.71 -5.76
C GLY A 142 4.64 4.31 -5.53
N VAL A 143 3.74 3.87 -6.40
CA VAL A 143 3.19 2.51 -6.44
C VAL A 143 3.62 1.81 -7.72
N ALA A 144 3.77 0.49 -7.68
CA ALA A 144 4.06 -0.36 -8.83
C ALA A 144 3.38 -1.72 -8.68
N SER A 145 3.11 -2.37 -9.80
CA SER A 145 2.58 -3.73 -9.93
C SER A 145 3.05 -4.32 -11.27
N GLY A 146 3.04 -5.64 -11.41
CA GLY A 146 3.52 -6.33 -12.61
C GLY A 146 5.06 -6.31 -12.75
N ILE A 147 5.81 -6.30 -11.64
CA ILE A 147 7.28 -6.14 -11.62
C ILE A 147 8.08 -7.40 -11.29
#